data_AF-A0A3E2H6K9-F1
#
_entry.id   AF-A0A3E2H6K9-F1
#
_cell.length_a   1.000
_cell.length_b   1.000
_cell.length_c   1.000
_cell.angle_alpha   90.00
_cell.angle_beta   90.00
_cell.angle_gamma   90.00
#
_symmetry.space_group_name_H-M   'P 1'
#
loop_
_entity.id
_entity.type
_entity.pdbx_description
1 polymer ?
#
loop_
_entity_poly.entity_id
_entity_poly.type
_entity_poly.pdbx_seq_one_letter_code
_entity_poly.pdbx_strand_id
1 'polypeptide(L)'
;MESKPQPDSQFTITASALCYSPLHNIHHDSVSPIQPYPAPEYQPSGSVKVHDLRHNASAQNGVWVTYQLVEFETRVVKAWFACHSAVDPNVAIHKILGVSGSPYEPDNGSTFNTAKTAEECVLVVTRVGIVER
;
A
#
# COMPACT_ATOMS: atom_id res chain seq x y z
N MET A 1 -20.52 -4.47 17.47
CA MET A 1 -19.86 -5.57 16.73
C MET A 1 -19.45 -5.00 15.40
N GLU A 2 -18.15 -4.81 15.17
CA GLU A 2 -17.65 -4.42 13.85
C GLU A 2 -17.81 -5.61 12.89
N SER A 3 -18.48 -5.39 11.77
CA SER A 3 -18.60 -6.40 10.71
C SER A 3 -17.23 -6.65 10.09
N LYS A 4 -16.83 -7.91 9.92
CA LYS A 4 -15.59 -8.24 9.20
C LYS A 4 -15.66 -7.75 7.74
N PRO A 5 -14.57 -7.18 7.20
CA PRO A 5 -14.47 -6.80 5.81
C PRO A 5 -14.78 -8.00 4.89
N GLN A 6 -15.51 -7.75 3.81
CA GLN A 6 -15.80 -8.77 2.80
C GLN A 6 -14.59 -8.90 1.85
N PRO A 7 -14.06 -10.11 1.64
CA PRO A 7 -13.01 -10.35 0.65
C PRO A 7 -13.44 -9.91 -0.76
N ASP A 8 -12.55 -9.26 -1.49
CA ASP A 8 -12.74 -8.88 -2.89
C ASP A 8 -12.10 -9.92 -3.83
N SER A 9 -10.80 -10.14 -3.66
CA SER A 9 -10.01 -11.10 -4.44
C SER A 9 -8.86 -11.67 -3.61
N GLN A 10 -8.12 -12.61 -4.16
CA GLN A 10 -6.96 -13.20 -3.49
C GLN A 10 -5.85 -13.55 -4.48
N PHE A 11 -4.62 -13.55 -3.99
CA PHE A 11 -3.44 -13.99 -4.72
C PHE A 11 -2.50 -14.78 -3.80
N THR A 12 -1.57 -15.53 -4.38
CA THR A 12 -0.60 -16.33 -3.61
C THR A 12 0.81 -15.82 -3.85
N ILE A 13 1.56 -15.62 -2.77
CA ILE A 13 2.99 -15.28 -2.83
C ILE A 13 3.79 -16.54 -2.55
N THR A 14 4.72 -16.87 -3.45
CA THR A 14 5.66 -17.99 -3.30
C THR A 14 7.12 -17.56 -3.26
N ALA A 15 7.42 -16.34 -3.72
CA ALA A 15 8.77 -15.81 -3.86
C ALA A 15 9.26 -15.02 -2.63
N SER A 16 8.50 -15.02 -1.52
CA SER A 16 8.75 -14.23 -0.31
C SER A 16 8.85 -12.71 -0.53
N ALA A 17 8.39 -12.21 -1.67
CA ALA A 17 8.50 -10.80 -2.06
C ALA A 17 7.38 -10.35 -3.00
N LEU A 18 7.09 -9.04 -2.96
CA LEU A 18 6.27 -8.32 -3.93
C LEU A 18 7.13 -7.31 -4.68
N CYS A 19 7.11 -7.40 -6.01
CA CYS A 19 7.80 -6.45 -6.88
C CYS A 19 6.84 -5.31 -7.26
N TYR A 20 7.23 -4.10 -6.89
CA TYR A 20 6.61 -2.86 -7.35
C TYR A 20 7.52 -2.23 -8.39
N SER A 21 7.00 -2.02 -9.60
CA SER A 21 7.73 -1.41 -10.71
C SER A 21 6.76 -0.96 -11.79
N PRO A 22 7.11 0.03 -12.63
CA PRO A 22 6.39 0.29 -13.88
C PRO A 22 6.24 -1.00 -14.71
N LEU A 23 5.06 -1.19 -15.31
CA LEU A 23 4.72 -2.43 -16.01
C LEU A 23 5.74 -2.81 -17.12
N HIS A 24 6.34 -1.82 -17.77
CA HIS A 24 7.35 -2.04 -18.82
C HIS A 24 8.70 -2.55 -18.28
N ASN A 25 8.98 -2.42 -16.98
CA ASN A 25 10.21 -2.87 -16.33
C ASN A 25 10.00 -4.03 -15.34
N ILE A 26 8.75 -4.38 -15.01
CA ILE A 26 8.44 -5.32 -13.91
C ILE A 26 9.14 -6.67 -14.03
N HIS A 27 9.30 -7.19 -15.24
CA HIS A 27 10.02 -8.45 -15.44
C HIS A 27 11.51 -8.32 -15.10
N HIS A 28 12.14 -7.22 -15.51
CA HIS A 28 13.53 -6.94 -15.17
C HIS A 28 13.70 -6.70 -13.66
N ASP A 29 12.79 -5.95 -13.05
CA ASP A 29 12.90 -5.59 -11.64
C ASP A 29 12.57 -6.76 -10.70
N SER A 30 11.77 -7.74 -11.16
CA SER A 30 11.39 -8.92 -10.37
C SER A 30 12.56 -9.80 -9.94
N VAL A 31 13.70 -9.75 -10.63
CA VAL A 31 14.91 -10.51 -10.25
C VAL A 31 15.82 -9.74 -9.30
N SER A 32 15.48 -8.48 -8.99
CA SER A 32 16.24 -7.70 -8.01
C SER A 32 16.13 -8.30 -6.61
N PRO A 33 17.15 -8.16 -5.76
CA PRO A 33 17.05 -8.61 -4.37
C PRO A 33 15.96 -7.83 -3.62
N ILE A 34 15.42 -8.43 -2.56
CA ILE A 34 14.56 -7.72 -1.60
C ILE A 34 15.33 -6.52 -1.06
N GLN A 35 14.72 -5.35 -1.12
CA GLN A 35 15.32 -4.11 -0.67
C GLN A 35 14.76 -3.75 0.72
N PRO A 36 15.52 -3.03 1.55
CA PRO A 36 15.00 -2.50 2.81
C PRO A 36 13.89 -1.48 2.54
N TYR A 37 12.95 -1.34 3.47
CA TYR A 37 11.83 -0.39 3.35
C TYR A 37 12.32 0.98 2.83
N PRO A 38 11.65 1.53 1.80
CA PRO A 38 12.11 2.77 1.20
C PRO A 38 11.94 3.88 2.23
N ALA A 39 13.05 4.53 2.56
CA ALA A 39 13.08 5.83 3.23
C ALA A 39 13.50 6.87 2.19
N PRO A 40 12.65 7.20 1.21
CA PRO A 40 13.04 8.07 0.11
C PRO A 40 13.45 9.44 0.67
N GLU A 41 14.67 9.88 0.35
CA GLU A 41 15.07 11.26 0.59
C GLU A 41 14.26 12.19 -0.32
N TYR A 42 13.84 13.32 0.23
CA TYR A 42 13.08 14.32 -0.49
C TYR A 42 13.89 14.84 -1.69
N GLN A 43 13.42 14.58 -2.91
CA GLN A 43 13.98 15.17 -4.11
C GLN A 43 13.15 16.41 -4.51
N PRO A 44 13.70 17.63 -4.39
CA PRO A 44 13.01 18.84 -4.83
C PRO A 44 12.96 18.89 -6.37
N SER A 45 11.98 18.22 -6.96
CA SER A 45 11.71 18.22 -8.39
C SER A 45 10.31 18.79 -8.64
N GLY A 46 10.19 20.11 -8.71
CA GLY A 46 8.93 20.81 -9.02
C GLY A 46 7.87 20.75 -7.91
N SER A 47 6.63 21.10 -8.25
CA SER A 47 5.45 21.08 -7.35
C SER A 47 4.86 19.69 -7.11
N VAL A 48 5.42 18.65 -7.74
CA VAL A 48 4.90 17.27 -7.69
C VAL A 48 5.86 16.40 -6.91
N LYS A 49 5.39 15.85 -5.78
CA LYS A 49 6.11 14.83 -5.02
C LYS A 49 5.93 13.48 -5.72
N VAL A 50 6.98 12.97 -6.37
CA VAL A 50 6.96 11.65 -7.02
C VAL A 50 7.78 10.66 -6.20
N HIS A 51 7.22 9.47 -5.96
CA HIS A 51 7.94 8.34 -5.38
C HIS A 51 8.04 7.25 -6.44
N ASP A 52 9.23 7.06 -7.03
CA ASP A 52 9.46 5.94 -7.96
C ASP A 52 9.59 4.65 -7.14
N LEU A 53 8.49 3.91 -7.02
CA LEU A 53 8.47 2.59 -6.39
C LEU A 53 8.98 1.55 -7.38
N ARG A 54 10.31 1.42 -7.46
CA ARG A 54 11.01 0.23 -7.97
C ARG A 54 11.54 -0.55 -6.79
N HIS A 55 10.66 -1.32 -6.17
CA HIS A 55 10.89 -1.87 -4.86
C HIS A 55 10.43 -3.32 -4.74
N ASN A 56 11.33 -4.21 -4.33
CA ASN A 56 11.00 -5.57 -3.95
C ASN A 56 10.82 -5.63 -2.43
N ALA A 57 9.57 -5.55 -1.99
CA ALA A 57 9.21 -5.60 -0.58
C ALA A 57 9.14 -7.05 -0.11
N SER A 58 9.64 -7.34 1.09
CA SER A 58 9.44 -8.65 1.70
C SER A 58 7.96 -8.91 1.95
N ALA A 59 7.51 -10.14 1.68
CA ALA A 59 6.14 -10.54 1.90
C ALA A 59 6.07 -11.98 2.39
N GLN A 60 5.12 -12.24 3.29
CA GLN A 60 4.88 -13.60 3.78
C GLN A 60 4.37 -14.49 2.64
N ASN A 61 4.97 -15.67 2.51
CA ASN A 61 4.47 -16.69 1.57
C ASN A 61 3.10 -17.21 2.00
N GLY A 62 2.25 -17.49 1.02
CA GLY A 62 0.90 -17.98 1.24
C GLY A 62 -0.15 -17.11 0.59
N VAL A 63 -1.39 -17.26 1.04
CA VAL A 63 -2.55 -16.58 0.47
C VAL A 63 -2.65 -15.18 1.04
N TRP A 64 -2.81 -14.20 0.15
CA TRP A 64 -3.12 -12.82 0.47
C TRP A 64 -4.51 -12.49 -0.04
N VAL A 65 -5.30 -11.84 0.81
CA VAL A 65 -6.68 -11.47 0.53
C VAL A 65 -6.73 -9.95 0.38
N THR A 66 -7.39 -9.49 -0.67
CA THR A 66 -7.64 -8.08 -0.92
C THR A 66 -9.04 -7.68 -0.46
N TYR A 67 -9.19 -6.42 -0.08
CA TYR A 67 -10.44 -5.86 0.41
C TYR A 67 -10.61 -4.45 -0.18
N GLN A 68 -11.84 -4.15 -0.61
CA GLN A 68 -12.19 -2.83 -1.15
C GLN A 68 -12.34 -1.80 -0.03
N LEU A 69 -11.75 -0.63 -0.22
CA LEU A 69 -11.99 0.57 0.58
C LEU A 69 -12.97 1.46 -0.17
N VAL A 70 -14.16 1.59 0.41
CA VAL A 70 -15.32 2.21 -0.21
C VAL A 70 -15.67 3.51 0.49
N GLU A 71 -15.95 4.57 -0.29
CA GLU A 71 -16.42 5.85 0.22
C GLU A 71 -17.82 5.68 0.80
N PHE A 72 -18.03 6.10 2.04
CA PHE A 72 -19.27 5.80 2.77
C PHE A 72 -20.51 6.38 2.08
N GLU A 73 -20.43 7.64 1.63
CA GLU A 73 -21.56 8.36 1.04
C GLU A 73 -21.90 7.86 -0.37
N THR A 74 -20.90 7.75 -1.24
CA THR A 74 -21.11 7.44 -2.67
C THR A 74 -21.09 5.95 -2.97
N ARG A 75 -20.60 5.13 -2.03
CA ARG A 75 -20.32 3.70 -2.22
C ARG A 75 -19.35 3.39 -3.36
N VAL A 76 -18.54 4.37 -3.77
CA VAL A 76 -17.51 4.20 -4.79
C VAL A 76 -16.24 3.62 -4.18
N VAL A 77 -15.64 2.62 -4.84
CA VAL A 77 -14.34 2.07 -4.45
C VAL A 77 -13.24 3.12 -4.72
N LYS A 78 -12.49 3.50 -3.69
CA LYS A 78 -11.38 4.47 -3.82
C LYS A 78 -10.01 3.82 -3.74
N ALA A 79 -9.92 2.68 -3.07
CA ALA A 79 -8.66 1.98 -2.88
C ALA A 79 -8.90 0.51 -2.57
N TRP A 80 -7.81 -0.25 -2.53
CA TRP A 80 -7.77 -1.62 -2.04
C TRP A 80 -6.65 -1.72 -1.00
N PHE A 81 -6.82 -2.61 -0.03
CA PHE A 81 -5.72 -3.09 0.78
C PHE A 81 -5.63 -4.61 0.72
N ALA A 82 -4.45 -5.16 0.97
CA ALA A 82 -4.22 -6.59 1.01
C ALA A 82 -3.54 -6.99 2.32
N CYS A 83 -3.91 -8.14 2.88
CA CYS A 83 -3.21 -8.74 4.00
C CYS A 83 -3.11 -10.26 3.85
N HIS A 84 -2.09 -10.85 4.46
CA HIS A 84 -1.94 -12.30 4.49
C HIS A 84 -3.14 -12.96 5.21
N SER A 85 -3.58 -14.13 4.73
CA SER A 85 -4.79 -14.81 5.22
C SER A 85 -4.74 -15.22 6.69
N ALA A 86 -3.54 -15.26 7.28
CA ALA A 86 -3.34 -15.51 8.72
C ALA A 86 -3.49 -14.25 9.59
N VAL A 87 -3.66 -13.07 9.00
CA VAL A 87 -3.81 -11.79 9.70
C VAL A 87 -5.28 -11.40 9.74
N ASP A 88 -5.76 -10.90 10.89
CA ASP A 88 -7.11 -10.33 10.98
C ASP A 88 -7.19 -9.04 10.14
N PRO A 89 -8.06 -8.98 9.11
CA PRO A 89 -8.19 -7.81 8.26
C PRO A 89 -8.61 -6.55 9.03
N ASN A 90 -9.33 -6.68 10.14
CA ASN A 90 -9.67 -5.53 11.00
C ASN A 90 -8.41 -4.95 11.66
N VAL A 91 -7.51 -5.80 12.14
CA VAL A 91 -6.24 -5.34 12.73
C VAL A 91 -5.36 -4.70 11.67
N ALA A 92 -5.28 -5.32 10.48
CA ALA A 92 -4.50 -4.79 9.36
C ALA A 92 -5.00 -3.42 8.89
N ILE A 93 -6.31 -3.23 8.72
CA ILE A 93 -6.86 -1.96 8.26
C ILE A 93 -6.71 -0.86 9.31
N HIS A 94 -6.94 -1.16 10.59
CA HIS A 94 -6.70 -0.18 11.66
C HIS A 94 -5.25 0.29 11.70
N LYS A 95 -4.30 -0.63 11.49
CA LYS A 95 -2.88 -0.31 11.39
C LYS A 95 -2.58 0.61 10.20
N ILE A 96 -3.09 0.26 9.02
CA ILE A 96 -2.93 1.07 7.80
C ILE A 96 -3.52 2.47 8.00
N LEU A 97 -4.75 2.56 8.53
CA LEU A 97 -5.42 3.84 8.77
C LEU A 97 -4.71 4.68 9.85
N GLY A 98 -4.16 4.05 10.90
CA GLY A 98 -3.39 4.75 11.94
C GLY A 98 -2.05 5.34 11.46
N VAL A 99 -1.54 4.87 10.32
CA VAL A 99 -0.26 5.31 9.74
C VAL A 99 -0.49 6.25 8.55
N SER A 100 -1.30 5.81 7.60
CA SER A 100 -1.53 6.47 6.32
C SER A 100 -2.80 7.31 6.30
N GLY A 101 -3.47 7.47 7.45
CA GLY A 101 -4.71 8.22 7.60
C GLY A 101 -5.88 7.65 6.80
N SER A 102 -7.08 8.12 7.10
CA SER A 102 -8.22 7.87 6.23
C SER A 102 -8.00 8.56 4.88
N PRO A 103 -8.26 7.91 3.74
CA PRO A 103 -8.26 8.61 2.45
C PRO A 103 -9.39 9.65 2.35
N TYR A 104 -10.32 9.65 3.31
CA TYR A 104 -11.51 10.52 3.35
C TYR A 104 -11.36 11.73 4.28
N GLU A 105 -10.31 11.79 5.11
CA GLU A 105 -10.11 12.90 6.05
C GLU A 105 -9.13 13.94 5.49
N PRO A 106 -9.28 15.24 5.81
CA PRO A 106 -8.37 16.30 5.36
C PRO A 106 -6.96 16.22 5.95
N ASP A 107 -6.78 15.51 7.08
CA ASP A 107 -5.48 15.23 7.70
C ASP A 107 -5.12 13.76 7.45
N ASN A 108 -4.69 13.47 6.23
CA ASN A 108 -4.65 12.12 5.70
C ASN A 108 -3.35 11.36 6.05
N GLY A 109 -2.79 11.58 7.24
CA GLY A 109 -1.60 10.87 7.73
C GLY A 109 -0.40 10.92 6.78
N SER A 110 0.45 9.89 6.80
CA SER A 110 1.62 9.83 5.91
C SER A 110 1.22 9.48 4.48
N THR A 111 1.27 10.47 3.58
CA THR A 111 1.08 10.28 2.13
C THR A 111 2.34 9.79 1.40
N PHE A 112 3.39 9.48 2.15
CA PHE A 112 4.71 9.07 1.68
C PHE A 112 5.23 7.94 2.56
N ASN A 113 6.11 7.09 2.03
CA ASN A 113 6.80 6.10 2.87
C ASN A 113 7.79 6.85 3.77
N THR A 114 7.64 6.69 5.09
CA THR A 114 8.43 7.30 6.16
C THR A 114 8.96 6.22 7.11
N ALA A 115 9.81 6.61 8.07
CA ALA A 115 10.24 5.71 9.14
C ALA A 115 9.05 5.06 9.90
N LYS A 116 7.95 5.82 10.10
CA LYS A 116 6.73 5.30 10.73
C LYS A 116 6.03 4.25 9.87
N THR A 117 5.99 4.43 8.55
CA THR A 117 5.43 3.40 7.65
C THR A 117 6.27 2.14 7.64
N ALA A 118 7.60 2.27 7.75
CA ALA A 118 8.52 1.14 7.83
C ALA A 118 8.39 0.37 9.14
N GLU A 119 8.32 1.07 10.29
CA GLU A 119 8.11 0.48 11.62
C GLU A 119 6.82 -0.34 11.67
N GLU A 120 5.78 0.16 11.02
CA GLU A 120 4.47 -0.47 11.00
C GLU A 120 4.28 -1.47 9.85
N CYS A 121 5.33 -1.74 9.05
CA CYS A 121 5.29 -2.60 7.87
C CYS A 121 4.14 -2.24 6.90
N VAL A 122 3.92 -0.94 6.70
CA VAL A 122 2.93 -0.40 5.76
C VAL A 122 3.68 0.16 4.55
N LEU A 123 3.39 -0.33 3.35
CA LEU A 123 3.94 0.21 2.11
C LEU A 123 2.86 0.99 1.35
N VAL A 124 3.08 2.29 1.19
CA VAL A 124 2.19 3.18 0.42
C VAL A 124 2.60 3.13 -1.05
N VAL A 125 1.80 2.47 -1.88
CA VAL A 125 2.11 2.20 -3.30
C VAL A 125 1.51 3.26 -4.24
N THR A 126 0.46 3.98 -3.82
CA THR A 126 -0.13 5.09 -4.61
C THR A 126 -1.14 5.87 -3.76
N ARG A 127 -0.96 7.20 -3.69
CA ARG A 127 -2.10 8.13 -3.66
C ARG A 127 -1.92 8.99 -4.89
N VAL A 128 -2.66 8.74 -5.95
CA VAL A 128 -2.74 9.71 -7.04
C VAL A 128 -3.45 10.92 -6.44
N GLY A 129 -2.70 11.95 -6.06
CA GLY A 129 -3.28 13.23 -5.74
C GLY A 129 -3.95 13.73 -7.01
N ILE A 130 -5.27 13.79 -7.02
CA ILE A 130 -5.99 14.60 -7.99
C ILE A 130 -5.58 16.04 -7.67
N VAL A 131 -4.79 16.65 -8.54
CA VAL A 131 -4.71 18.10 -8.63
C VAL A 131 -5.98 18.51 -9.37
N GLU A 132 -7.01 18.93 -8.64
CA GLU A 132 -8.08 19.71 -9.25
C GLU A 132 -7.52 21.09 -9.57
N ARG A 133 -7.43 21.35 -10.88
CA ARG A 133 -7.14 22.60 -11.62
C ARG A 133 -6.38 23.72 -10.91
#